data_AF-A0A1I7LDM7-F1
#
_entry.id   AF-A0A1I7LDM7-F1
#
_cell.length_a   1.000
_cell.length_b   1.000
_cell.length_c   1.000
_cell.angle_alpha   90.00
_cell.angle_beta   90.00
_cell.angle_gamma   90.00
#
_symmetry.space_group_name_H-M   'P 1'
#
loop_
_entity.id
_entity.type
_entity.pdbx_description
1 polymer ?
#
loop_
_entity_poly.entity_id
_entity_poly.type
_entity_poly.pdbx_seq_one_letter_code
_entity_poly.pdbx_strand_id
1 'polypeptide(L)'
;MMFDKLRRTKRKDLWNDPGRITSLVDTSLSEPDKPLPASVEQLRSWVKAEWKNCDDLQLRDVDVHGTRVLLVWLRGLVDLARIEEGVLEPLEVLPQPRPNIRQMESVLHTVHVRWIKTRQELNTAVSDGQVVLCADGSKLALVLDISKPPVRAIEKPDNEPTLLGPQEAFVEHLELNIALLRKRIRSPRLKVESMRIGVYSKTTVCIVYVEGIAKPTLVEEARQRLRKISIDGVNDINKLRELIGDAPYTLFPTTEETERPDRVTGSLLQGRIAIMLDGAPSCMMVPAQFIYFLASAEDYYMNYSLTLFVRILRHIAYWSSLLLPSLYVALLSYNQDLMPTPLLVSVVAQHRGIPFPTILEALLMMCAFEALREAGSRLPRAVGQSVSIVGTLIVGDA
;
A
#
# COMPACT_ATOMS: atom_id res chain seq x y z
N MET A 1 -9.24 10.81 47.91
CA MET A 1 -8.92 12.13 47.30
C MET A 1 -7.50 12.19 46.71
N MET A 2 -6.97 11.07 46.17
CA MET A 2 -5.59 10.98 45.66
C MET A 2 -5.47 10.29 44.29
N PHE A 3 -6.59 9.85 43.71
CA PHE A 3 -6.64 9.19 42.38
C PHE A 3 -7.14 10.09 41.24
N ASP A 4 -7.62 11.30 41.54
CA ASP A 4 -8.20 12.20 40.54
C ASP A 4 -7.19 13.22 39.97
N LYS A 5 -6.03 13.37 40.61
CA LYS A 5 -4.96 14.29 40.17
C LYS A 5 -3.97 13.70 39.15
N LEU A 6 -3.91 12.37 39.01
CA LEU A 6 -2.99 11.71 38.06
C LEU A 6 -3.61 11.46 36.68
N ARG A 7 -4.92 11.65 36.52
CA ARG A 7 -5.62 11.45 35.24
C ARG A 7 -5.68 12.69 34.34
N ARG A 8 -5.37 13.88 34.88
CA ARG A 8 -5.44 15.16 34.14
C ARG A 8 -4.11 15.67 33.59
N THR A 9 -2.97 15.14 34.02
CA THR A 9 -1.63 15.67 33.65
C THR A 9 -0.89 14.90 32.56
N LYS A 10 -1.43 13.80 32.02
CA LYS A 10 -0.81 13.09 30.86
C LYS A 10 -1.61 13.15 29.56
N ARG A 11 -2.78 13.78 29.55
CA ARG A 11 -3.66 13.85 28.36
C ARG A 11 -3.57 15.18 27.59
N LYS A 12 -2.90 16.20 28.13
CA LYS A 12 -2.82 17.53 27.53
C LYS A 12 -1.59 17.78 26.66
N ASP A 13 -0.55 16.95 26.74
CA ASP A 13 0.74 17.28 26.09
C ASP A 13 1.02 16.46 24.82
N LEU A 14 0.15 15.52 24.44
CA LEU A 14 0.32 14.73 23.21
C LEU A 14 -0.29 15.38 21.96
N TRP A 15 -1.15 16.39 22.14
CA TRP A 15 -1.82 17.12 21.04
C TRP A 15 -1.34 18.58 20.91
N ASN A 16 -0.63 19.10 21.92
CA ASN A 16 -0.27 20.51 22.05
C ASN A 16 1.23 20.78 21.86
N ASP A 17 1.96 19.89 21.17
CA ASP A 17 3.32 20.20 20.72
C ASP A 17 3.23 20.84 19.32
N PRO A 18 3.14 22.18 19.20
CA PRO A 18 3.03 22.86 17.92
C PRO A 18 4.21 22.52 17.00
N GLY A 19 5.39 22.20 17.55
CA GLY A 19 6.58 21.84 16.79
C GLY A 19 6.43 20.56 15.95
N ARG A 20 5.69 19.58 16.47
CA ARG A 20 5.45 18.31 15.76
C ARG A 20 4.37 18.43 14.69
N ILE A 21 3.33 19.24 14.95
CA ILE A 21 2.31 19.57 13.95
C ILE A 21 2.91 20.44 12.84
N THR A 22 3.76 21.43 13.14
CA THR A 22 4.46 22.21 12.09
C THR A 22 5.42 21.39 11.24
N SER A 23 5.94 20.27 11.74
CA SER A 23 6.75 19.35 10.92
C SER A 23 5.93 18.39 10.06
N LEU A 24 4.63 18.23 10.37
CA LEU A 24 3.67 17.35 9.68
C LEU A 24 2.75 18.12 8.73
N VAL A 25 2.52 19.42 8.98
CA VAL A 25 1.98 20.35 7.99
C VAL A 25 3.03 20.45 6.89
N ASP A 26 2.59 20.29 5.64
CA ASP A 26 3.45 20.47 4.48
C ASP A 26 3.99 21.91 4.50
N THR A 27 5.19 22.11 5.05
CA THR A 27 5.84 23.42 5.16
C THR A 27 6.14 24.05 3.80
N SER A 28 5.95 23.29 2.71
CA SER A 28 5.87 23.86 1.37
C SER A 28 4.77 24.93 1.26
N LEU A 29 3.67 24.84 2.04
CA LEU A 29 2.61 25.86 2.12
C LEU A 29 2.98 27.09 2.97
N SER A 30 4.08 27.03 3.74
CA SER A 30 4.53 28.13 4.62
C SER A 30 5.65 29.00 4.01
N GLU A 31 6.29 28.54 2.94
CA GLU A 31 7.16 29.39 2.13
C GLU A 31 6.32 30.29 1.20
N PRO A 32 6.71 31.56 0.98
CA PRO A 32 6.03 32.40 0.00
C PRO A 32 6.10 31.73 -1.38
N ASP A 33 4.93 31.55 -1.98
CA ASP A 33 4.78 30.80 -3.22
C ASP A 33 5.59 31.47 -4.35
N LYS A 34 6.57 30.74 -4.87
CA LYS A 34 7.50 31.27 -5.87
C LYS A 34 6.83 31.26 -7.24
N PRO A 35 7.00 32.32 -8.05
CA PRO A 35 6.46 32.34 -9.40
C PRO A 35 7.12 31.29 -10.29
N LEU A 36 6.41 30.90 -11.35
CA LEU A 36 6.95 30.02 -12.38
C LEU A 36 8.11 30.71 -13.14
N PRO A 37 9.21 30.01 -13.40
CA PRO A 37 10.26 30.48 -14.31
C PRO A 37 9.68 30.74 -15.70
N ALA A 38 10.12 31.84 -16.34
CA ALA A 38 9.69 32.16 -17.71
C ALA A 38 10.35 31.29 -18.78
N SER A 39 11.54 30.77 -18.50
CA SER A 39 12.26 29.88 -19.42
C SER A 39 11.87 28.42 -19.17
N VAL A 40 11.53 27.72 -20.24
CA VAL A 40 11.20 26.28 -20.18
C VAL A 40 12.36 25.44 -19.66
N GLU A 41 13.61 25.79 -19.98
CA GLU A 41 14.79 25.07 -19.50
C GLU A 41 14.95 25.21 -17.98
N GLN A 42 14.76 26.43 -17.45
CA GLN A 42 14.79 26.67 -16.01
C GLN A 42 13.65 25.94 -15.31
N LEU A 43 12.44 26.01 -15.87
CA LEU A 43 11.27 25.30 -15.35
C LEU A 43 11.52 23.79 -15.30
N ARG A 44 12.03 23.20 -16.38
CA ARG A 44 12.36 21.77 -16.47
C ARG A 44 13.36 21.36 -15.40
N SER A 45 14.42 22.15 -15.21
CA SER A 45 15.44 21.87 -14.19
C SER A 45 14.85 21.90 -12.78
N TRP A 46 13.96 22.86 -12.51
CA TRP A 46 13.26 22.95 -11.22
C TRP A 46 12.29 21.77 -11.02
N VAL A 47 11.44 21.44 -12.00
CA VAL A 47 10.50 20.31 -11.90
C VAL A 47 11.25 19.01 -11.65
N LYS A 48 12.36 18.76 -12.36
CA LYS A 48 13.21 17.58 -12.13
C LYS A 48 13.81 17.53 -10.72
N ALA A 49 14.12 18.69 -10.12
CA ALA A 49 14.66 18.75 -8.77
C ALA A 49 13.57 18.51 -7.71
N GLU A 50 12.39 19.11 -7.89
CA GLU A 50 11.24 18.97 -7.00
C GLU A 50 10.67 17.54 -7.00
N TRP A 51 10.50 16.98 -8.19
CA TRP A 51 10.00 15.62 -8.43
C TRP A 51 11.15 14.60 -8.55
N LYS A 52 12.28 14.87 -7.89
CA LYS A 52 13.39 13.93 -7.82
C LYS A 52 12.89 12.59 -7.27
N ASN A 53 13.38 11.48 -7.84
CA ASN A 53 12.99 10.11 -7.51
C ASN A 53 11.49 9.83 -7.73
N CYS A 54 10.90 10.42 -8.77
CA CYS A 54 9.56 10.12 -9.25
C CYS A 54 9.64 9.70 -10.72
N ASP A 55 9.91 8.42 -10.98
CA ASP A 55 10.06 7.90 -12.35
C ASP A 55 8.72 7.85 -13.11
N ASP A 56 7.61 7.99 -12.38
CA ASP A 56 6.26 8.12 -12.93
C ASP A 56 5.98 9.53 -13.49
N LEU A 57 6.81 10.53 -13.21
CA LEU A 57 6.71 11.87 -13.81
C LEU A 57 7.16 11.85 -15.28
N GLN A 58 6.32 12.41 -16.15
CA GLN A 58 6.60 12.60 -17.57
C GLN A 58 6.80 14.08 -17.90
N LEU A 59 7.84 14.34 -18.69
CA LEU A 59 8.21 15.65 -19.20
C LEU A 59 8.38 15.53 -20.71
N ARG A 60 7.47 16.10 -21.49
CA ARG A 60 7.52 16.09 -22.97
C ARG A 60 7.74 17.50 -23.49
N ASP A 61 8.83 17.68 -24.22
CA ASP A 61 9.10 18.92 -24.96
C ASP A 61 8.38 18.85 -26.31
N VAL A 62 7.71 19.93 -26.70
CA VAL A 62 6.99 20.07 -27.97
C VAL A 62 7.35 21.42 -28.56
N ASP A 63 7.65 21.47 -29.85
CA ASP A 63 7.83 22.73 -30.57
C ASP A 63 6.54 23.11 -31.28
N VAL A 64 5.93 24.22 -30.88
CA VAL A 64 4.71 24.75 -31.47
C VAL A 64 5.08 25.97 -32.31
N HIS A 65 5.31 25.75 -33.60
CA HIS A 65 5.65 26.79 -34.58
C HIS A 65 6.79 27.73 -34.14
N GLY A 66 7.81 27.20 -33.46
CA GLY A 66 8.98 27.93 -32.98
C GLY A 66 8.87 28.44 -31.53
N THR A 67 7.76 28.19 -30.83
CA THR A 67 7.65 28.35 -29.37
C THR A 67 7.85 26.99 -28.72
N ARG A 68 8.87 26.86 -27.87
CA ARG A 68 9.07 25.65 -27.06
C ARG A 68 7.99 25.54 -25.98
N VAL A 69 7.39 24.37 -25.87
CA VAL A 69 6.35 24.03 -24.89
C VAL A 69 6.80 22.81 -24.10
N LEU A 70 6.59 22.84 -22.79
CA LEU A 70 6.81 21.70 -21.90
C LEU A 70 5.48 21.23 -21.33
N LEU A 71 5.18 19.95 -21.57
CA LEU A 71 4.07 19.24 -20.95
C LEU A 71 4.60 18.44 -19.75
N VAL A 72 3.90 18.56 -18.62
CA VAL A 72 4.23 17.89 -17.35
C VAL A 72 3.01 17.12 -16.86
N TRP A 73 3.16 15.82 -16.60
CA TRP A 73 2.09 14.99 -16.03
C TRP A 73 2.63 13.73 -15.34
N LEU A 74 1.78 13.02 -14.61
CA LEU A 74 2.09 11.70 -14.02
C LEU A 74 1.52 10.58 -14.88
N ARG A 75 2.34 9.56 -15.14
CA ARG A 75 1.93 8.36 -15.88
C ARG A 75 0.84 7.60 -15.12
N GLY A 76 -0.11 7.03 -15.85
CA GLY A 76 -1.22 6.26 -15.29
C GLY A 76 -2.38 7.09 -14.71
N LEU A 77 -2.22 8.41 -14.54
CA LEU A 77 -3.31 9.31 -14.12
C LEU A 77 -3.98 10.07 -15.28
N VAL A 78 -3.36 10.07 -16.46
CA VAL A 78 -3.80 10.83 -17.64
C VAL A 78 -4.08 9.89 -18.79
N ASP A 79 -5.12 10.20 -19.57
CA ASP A 79 -5.40 9.52 -20.83
C ASP A 79 -4.50 10.07 -21.96
N LEU A 80 -3.55 9.26 -22.41
CA LEU A 80 -2.61 9.66 -23.47
C LEU A 80 -3.31 9.97 -24.80
N ALA A 81 -4.41 9.29 -25.13
CA ALA A 81 -5.16 9.56 -26.36
C ALA A 81 -5.75 10.97 -26.33
N ARG A 82 -6.27 11.40 -25.18
CA ARG A 82 -6.80 12.76 -25.00
C ARG A 82 -5.72 13.83 -24.96
N ILE A 83 -4.46 13.50 -24.62
CA ILE A 83 -3.34 14.43 -24.81
C ILE A 83 -3.07 14.64 -26.29
N GLU A 84 -3.07 13.56 -27.09
CA GLU A 84 -2.82 13.66 -28.52
C GLU A 84 -3.95 14.43 -29.23
N GLU A 85 -5.18 13.96 -29.13
CA GLU A 85 -6.37 14.55 -29.78
C GLU A 85 -6.79 15.90 -29.19
N GLY A 86 -6.62 16.08 -27.88
CA GLY A 86 -7.13 17.24 -27.15
C GLY A 86 -6.11 18.36 -26.95
N VAL A 87 -4.81 18.08 -27.10
CA VAL A 87 -3.75 19.06 -26.86
C VAL A 87 -2.80 19.18 -28.04
N LEU A 88 -2.25 18.08 -28.54
CA LEU A 88 -1.20 18.17 -29.54
C LEU A 88 -1.75 18.50 -30.93
N GLU A 89 -2.78 17.80 -31.40
CA GLU A 89 -3.41 18.07 -32.69
C GLU A 89 -3.92 19.53 -32.80
N PRO A 90 -4.64 20.11 -31.80
CA PRO A 90 -5.06 21.51 -31.89
C PRO A 90 -3.90 22.52 -31.93
N LEU A 91 -2.78 22.22 -31.25
CA LEU A 91 -1.60 23.09 -31.25
C LEU A 91 -0.86 23.08 -32.59
N GLU A 92 -0.91 21.97 -33.33
CA GLU A 92 -0.32 21.86 -34.68
C GLU A 92 -1.09 22.66 -35.74
N VAL A 93 -2.39 22.89 -35.54
CA VAL A 93 -3.24 23.63 -36.50
C VAL A 93 -3.14 25.16 -36.31
N LEU A 94 -2.37 25.63 -35.31
CA LEU A 94 -2.22 27.05 -35.04
C LEU A 94 -1.62 27.80 -36.25
N PRO A 95 -2.30 28.83 -36.79
CA PRO A 95 -1.85 29.50 -38.02
C PRO A 95 -0.68 30.47 -37.81
N GLN A 96 -0.36 30.84 -36.56
CA GLN A 96 0.64 31.88 -36.28
C GLN A 96 2.00 31.28 -35.87
N PRO A 97 3.11 31.82 -36.40
CA PRO A 97 4.44 31.49 -35.91
C PRO A 97 4.65 32.05 -34.51
N ARG A 98 5.34 31.28 -33.66
CA ARG A 98 5.63 31.60 -32.26
C ARG A 98 4.42 32.07 -31.46
N PRO A 99 3.38 31.24 -31.32
CA PRO A 99 2.18 31.61 -30.59
C PRO A 99 2.49 31.85 -29.11
N ASN A 100 1.78 32.80 -28.51
CA ASN A 100 1.79 32.99 -27.07
C ASN A 100 0.83 32.01 -26.38
N ILE A 101 0.95 31.87 -25.06
CA ILE A 101 0.15 30.92 -24.28
C ILE A 101 -1.37 31.18 -24.32
N ARG A 102 -1.83 32.41 -24.58
CA ARG A 102 -3.26 32.72 -24.75
C ARG A 102 -3.80 32.26 -26.10
N GLN A 103 -2.98 32.34 -27.14
CA GLN A 103 -3.30 31.80 -28.46
C GLN A 103 -3.36 30.28 -28.41
N MET A 104 -2.47 29.64 -27.65
CA MET A 104 -2.55 28.21 -27.39
C MET A 104 -3.86 27.83 -26.67
N GLU A 105 -4.27 28.57 -25.64
CA GLU A 105 -5.57 28.34 -24.97
C GLU A 105 -6.75 28.42 -25.96
N SER A 106 -6.70 29.34 -26.92
CA SER A 106 -7.79 29.55 -27.87
C SER A 106 -8.07 28.40 -28.82
N VAL A 107 -7.19 27.39 -28.92
CA VAL A 107 -7.44 26.19 -29.74
C VAL A 107 -7.78 24.95 -28.89
N LEU A 108 -7.62 25.03 -27.57
CA LEU A 108 -7.83 23.93 -26.63
C LEU A 108 -9.30 23.85 -26.13
N HIS A 109 -10.27 24.01 -27.04
CA HIS A 109 -11.70 24.09 -26.69
C HIS A 109 -12.29 22.78 -26.15
N THR A 110 -11.65 21.65 -26.43
CA THR A 110 -12.12 20.30 -26.05
C THR A 110 -11.75 19.93 -24.60
N VAL A 111 -10.96 20.78 -23.92
CA VAL A 111 -10.44 20.53 -22.58
C VAL A 111 -10.75 21.72 -21.67
N HIS A 112 -11.12 21.44 -20.40
CA HIS A 112 -11.25 22.51 -19.41
C HIS A 112 -9.86 23.03 -19.04
N VAL A 113 -9.64 24.33 -19.27
CA VAL A 113 -8.35 24.99 -19.02
C VAL A 113 -8.43 25.90 -17.80
N ARG A 114 -7.39 25.87 -16.95
CA ARG A 114 -7.22 26.79 -15.82
C ARG A 114 -5.82 27.40 -15.85
N TRP A 115 -5.73 28.70 -15.62
CA TRP A 115 -4.46 29.41 -15.51
C TRP A 115 -3.81 29.23 -14.13
N ILE A 116 -2.50 29.02 -14.13
CA ILE A 116 -1.68 29.01 -12.91
C ILE A 116 -0.44 29.91 -13.07
N LYS A 117 0.09 30.38 -11.95
CA LYS A 117 1.21 31.33 -11.89
C LYS A 117 2.35 30.87 -11.01
N THR A 118 2.09 29.90 -10.15
CA THR A 118 3.00 29.55 -9.07
C THR A 118 3.45 28.10 -9.10
N ARG A 119 4.54 27.83 -8.39
CA ARG A 119 5.13 26.50 -8.29
C ARG A 119 4.26 25.54 -7.49
N GLN A 120 3.62 26.00 -6.41
CA GLN A 120 2.70 25.17 -5.63
C GLN A 120 1.46 24.78 -6.45
N GLU A 121 0.91 25.70 -7.24
CA GLU A 121 -0.22 25.41 -8.13
C GLU A 121 0.14 24.35 -9.17
N LEU A 122 1.35 24.41 -9.74
CA LEU A 122 1.84 23.38 -10.66
C LEU A 122 1.97 22.02 -9.98
N ASN A 123 2.61 21.96 -8.80
CA ASN A 123 2.77 20.71 -8.06
C ASN A 123 1.43 20.10 -7.67
N THR A 124 0.46 20.93 -7.27
CA THR A 124 -0.90 20.50 -6.94
C THR A 124 -1.60 19.93 -8.17
N ALA A 125 -1.57 20.65 -9.30
CA ALA A 125 -2.20 20.20 -10.54
C ALA A 125 -1.62 18.87 -11.04
N VAL A 126 -0.29 18.72 -11.03
CA VAL A 126 0.37 17.46 -11.41
C VAL A 126 0.01 16.33 -10.44
N SER A 127 -0.03 16.61 -9.13
CA SER A 127 -0.41 15.62 -8.11
C SER A 127 -1.89 15.21 -8.19
N ASP A 128 -2.76 16.09 -8.67
CA ASP A 128 -4.17 15.81 -8.96
C ASP A 128 -4.37 15.01 -10.25
N GLY A 129 -3.29 14.68 -10.99
CA GLY A 129 -3.36 13.93 -12.23
C GLY A 129 -3.78 14.76 -13.44
N GLN A 130 -3.59 16.08 -13.37
CA GLN A 130 -3.82 17.00 -14.50
C GLN A 130 -2.54 17.19 -15.32
N VAL A 131 -2.69 17.64 -16.56
CA VAL A 131 -1.55 17.97 -17.43
C VAL A 131 -1.27 19.45 -17.31
N VAL A 132 -0.01 19.82 -17.11
CA VAL A 132 0.41 21.23 -17.09
C VAL A 132 1.19 21.54 -18.35
N LEU A 133 0.75 22.55 -19.09
CA LEU A 133 1.37 23.09 -20.29
C LEU A 133 2.05 24.42 -19.97
N CYS A 134 3.36 24.48 -20.19
CA CYS A 134 4.17 25.67 -19.98
C CYS A 134 4.82 26.08 -21.30
N ALA A 135 4.61 27.34 -21.72
CA ALA A 135 5.21 27.88 -22.93
C ALA A 135 6.43 28.76 -22.60
N ASP A 136 7.46 28.70 -23.46
CA ASP A 136 8.68 29.49 -23.28
C ASP A 136 8.42 30.99 -23.40
N GLY A 137 9.02 31.77 -22.50
CA GLY A 137 8.79 33.21 -22.36
C GLY A 137 7.56 33.57 -21.51
N SER A 138 6.75 32.61 -21.06
CA SER A 138 5.56 32.85 -20.22
C SER A 138 5.82 32.53 -18.75
N LYS A 139 5.43 33.44 -17.84
CA LYS A 139 5.37 33.19 -16.39
C LYS A 139 4.06 32.54 -15.93
N LEU A 140 3.18 32.26 -16.88
CA LEU A 140 1.90 31.60 -16.68
C LEU A 140 1.96 30.22 -17.31
N ALA A 141 1.20 29.28 -16.76
CA ALA A 141 0.99 27.96 -17.34
C ALA A 141 -0.51 27.62 -17.41
N LEU A 142 -0.85 26.71 -18.31
CA LEU A 142 -2.21 26.18 -18.48
C LEU A 142 -2.29 24.80 -17.81
N VAL A 143 -3.31 24.61 -17.00
CA VAL A 143 -3.69 23.30 -16.46
C VAL A 143 -4.83 22.76 -17.32
N LEU A 144 -4.64 21.56 -17.83
CA LEU A 144 -5.54 20.87 -18.74
C LEU A 144 -6.16 19.70 -17.98
N ASP A 145 -7.48 19.74 -17.74
CA ASP A 145 -8.18 18.67 -17.05
C ASP A 145 -8.48 17.50 -17.99
N ILE A 146 -7.46 16.66 -18.15
CA ILE A 146 -7.49 15.42 -18.94
C ILE A 146 -7.30 14.21 -18.01
N SER A 147 -7.62 14.40 -16.73
CA SER A 147 -7.44 13.39 -15.71
C SER A 147 -8.33 12.17 -16.03
N LYS A 148 -7.72 10.98 -15.99
CA LYS A 148 -8.41 9.70 -16.09
C LYS A 148 -7.78 8.74 -15.08
N PRO A 149 -7.91 9.04 -13.78
CA PRO A 149 -7.42 8.13 -12.74
C PRO A 149 -8.07 6.77 -12.93
N PRO A 150 -7.37 5.66 -12.63
CA PRO A 150 -7.90 4.32 -12.82
C PRO A 150 -9.22 4.16 -12.06
N VAL A 151 -10.25 3.80 -12.82
CA VAL A 151 -11.55 3.35 -12.33
C VAL A 151 -11.68 1.92 -12.84
N ARG A 152 -11.28 0.93 -12.04
CA ARG A 152 -11.56 -0.47 -12.39
C ARG A 152 -13.08 -0.68 -12.30
N ALA A 153 -13.63 -1.56 -13.13
CA ALA A 153 -14.84 -2.28 -12.74
C ALA A 153 -14.52 -2.96 -11.40
N ILE A 154 -15.31 -2.64 -10.38
CA ILE A 154 -15.01 -2.91 -8.97
C ILE A 154 -15.04 -4.43 -8.72
N GLU A 155 -13.93 -5.11 -8.98
CA GLU A 155 -13.71 -6.47 -8.51
C GLU A 155 -13.18 -6.41 -7.08
N LYS A 156 -13.78 -7.21 -6.20
CA LYS A 156 -13.42 -7.23 -4.78
C LYS A 156 -12.07 -7.93 -4.62
N PRO A 157 -11.24 -7.53 -3.63
CA PRO A 157 -10.06 -8.31 -3.26
C PRO A 157 -10.49 -9.73 -2.89
N ASP A 158 -9.92 -10.72 -3.56
CA ASP A 158 -10.24 -12.13 -3.33
C ASP A 158 -9.59 -12.66 -2.05
N ASN A 159 -8.35 -12.20 -1.76
CA ASN A 159 -7.56 -12.65 -0.61
C ASN A 159 -7.82 -11.82 0.66
N GLU A 160 -8.26 -10.57 0.52
CA GLU A 160 -8.58 -9.67 1.64
C GLU A 160 -10.01 -9.08 1.55
N PRO A 161 -11.07 -9.91 1.55
CA PRO A 161 -12.44 -9.42 1.45
C PRO A 161 -12.81 -8.56 2.68
N THR A 162 -13.44 -7.42 2.43
CA THR A 162 -13.80 -6.43 3.45
C THR A 162 -15.30 -6.14 3.40
N LEU A 163 -15.97 -6.15 4.55
CA LEU A 163 -17.36 -5.71 4.69
C LEU A 163 -17.45 -4.18 4.72
N LEU A 164 -16.42 -3.52 5.26
CA LEU A 164 -16.34 -2.06 5.41
C LEU A 164 -15.03 -1.52 4.82
N GLY A 165 -15.12 -0.36 4.16
CA GLY A 165 -13.97 0.32 3.54
C GLY A 165 -13.89 0.13 2.01
N PRO A 166 -12.82 0.66 1.38
CA PRO A 166 -12.60 0.55 -0.05
C PRO A 166 -12.47 -0.91 -0.48
N GLN A 167 -13.07 -1.25 -1.63
CA GLN A 167 -12.95 -2.57 -2.27
C GLN A 167 -11.96 -2.56 -3.44
N GLU A 168 -11.18 -1.49 -3.59
CA GLU A 168 -10.14 -1.41 -4.62
C GLU A 168 -9.00 -2.38 -4.25
N ALA A 169 -8.54 -3.16 -5.22
CA ALA A 169 -7.38 -4.04 -5.12
C ALA A 169 -6.36 -3.70 -6.22
N PHE A 170 -5.10 -4.03 -5.98
CA PHE A 170 -4.06 -3.99 -7.00
C PHE A 170 -4.33 -4.99 -8.12
N VAL A 171 -3.69 -4.75 -9.27
CA VAL A 171 -3.75 -5.56 -10.49
C VAL A 171 -2.34 -5.90 -10.94
N GLU A 172 -2.18 -6.73 -11.95
CA GLU A 172 -0.87 -7.14 -12.46
C GLU A 172 -0.12 -6.01 -13.17
N HIS A 173 -0.77 -4.88 -13.46
CA HIS A 173 -0.18 -3.74 -14.16
C HIS A 173 0.43 -2.71 -13.20
N LEU A 174 1.76 -2.61 -13.17
CA LEU A 174 2.51 -1.75 -12.23
C LEU A 174 2.10 -0.27 -12.28
N GLU A 175 1.96 0.30 -13.47
CA GLU A 175 1.63 1.73 -13.60
C GLU A 175 0.23 2.06 -13.04
N LEU A 176 -0.75 1.16 -13.19
CA LEU A 176 -2.08 1.33 -12.62
C LEU A 176 -2.03 1.25 -11.10
N ASN A 177 -1.21 0.36 -10.55
CA ASN A 177 -1.03 0.25 -9.11
C ASN A 177 -0.39 1.50 -8.50
N ILE A 178 0.62 2.08 -9.18
CA ILE A 178 1.23 3.36 -8.77
C ILE A 178 0.19 4.48 -8.84
N ALA A 179 -0.63 4.52 -9.90
CA ALA A 179 -1.71 5.49 -10.04
C ALA A 179 -2.77 5.36 -8.92
N LEU A 180 -3.09 4.15 -8.46
CA LEU A 180 -3.97 3.93 -7.30
C LEU A 180 -3.39 4.54 -6.00
N LEU A 181 -2.06 4.46 -5.82
CA LEU A 181 -1.39 5.12 -4.69
C LEU A 181 -1.39 6.65 -4.84
N ARG A 182 -1.09 7.17 -6.03
CA ARG A 182 -1.11 8.62 -6.33
C ARG A 182 -2.50 9.23 -6.16
N LYS A 183 -3.57 8.50 -6.49
CA LYS A 183 -4.96 8.93 -6.26
C LYS A 183 -5.22 9.23 -4.77
N ARG A 184 -4.54 8.52 -3.87
CA ARG A 184 -4.68 8.63 -2.41
C ARG A 184 -3.66 9.58 -1.78
N ILE A 185 -2.41 9.59 -2.25
CA ILE A 185 -1.35 10.49 -1.78
C ILE A 185 -0.99 11.47 -2.89
N ARG A 186 -1.65 12.64 -2.88
CA ARG A 186 -1.44 13.72 -3.85
C ARG A 186 -0.34 14.65 -3.39
N SER A 187 0.90 14.19 -3.47
CA SER A 187 2.06 14.99 -3.08
C SER A 187 3.29 14.64 -3.92
N PRO A 188 4.13 15.63 -4.30
CA PRO A 188 5.43 15.39 -4.93
C PRO A 188 6.42 14.67 -4.00
N ARG A 189 6.11 14.59 -2.69
CA ARG A 189 6.90 13.85 -1.69
C ARG A 189 6.68 12.35 -1.75
N LEU A 190 5.60 11.85 -2.39
CA LEU A 190 5.49 10.43 -2.71
C LEU A 190 6.50 10.13 -3.83
N LYS A 191 7.54 9.39 -3.49
CA LYS A 191 8.64 9.01 -4.39
C LYS A 191 8.40 7.61 -4.93
N VAL A 192 8.74 7.42 -6.20
CA VAL A 192 8.59 6.18 -6.97
C VAL A 192 9.90 5.97 -7.73
N GLU A 193 10.72 5.03 -7.25
CA GLU A 193 12.00 4.67 -7.87
C GLU A 193 11.89 3.31 -8.54
N SER A 194 12.07 3.29 -9.86
CA SER A 194 12.00 2.09 -10.68
C SER A 194 13.40 1.48 -10.86
N MET A 195 13.47 0.16 -10.83
CA MET A 195 14.67 -0.61 -11.13
C MET A 195 14.30 -1.88 -11.88
N ARG A 196 15.26 -2.45 -12.62
CA ARG A 196 15.08 -3.72 -13.31
C ARG A 196 15.88 -4.81 -12.61
N ILE A 197 15.21 -5.90 -12.29
CA ILE A 197 15.80 -7.05 -11.59
C ILE A 197 15.59 -8.31 -12.44
N GLY A 198 16.57 -9.21 -12.41
CA GLY A 198 16.55 -10.45 -13.17
C GLY A 198 17.44 -10.38 -14.41
N VAL A 199 18.21 -11.44 -14.65
CA VAL A 199 19.15 -11.54 -15.78
C VAL A 199 18.41 -11.61 -17.10
N TYR A 200 17.41 -12.49 -17.19
CA TYR A 200 16.62 -12.71 -18.39
C TYR A 200 15.30 -11.96 -18.36
N SER A 201 14.56 -12.00 -17.24
CA SER A 201 13.23 -11.37 -17.17
C SER A 201 13.29 -9.84 -17.18
N LYS A 202 14.36 -9.25 -16.62
CA LYS A 202 14.54 -7.79 -16.46
C LYS A 202 13.27 -7.10 -15.95
N THR A 203 12.58 -7.74 -15.01
CA THR A 203 11.28 -7.33 -14.48
C THR A 203 11.42 -5.99 -13.77
N THR A 204 10.46 -5.08 -13.99
CA THR A 204 10.45 -3.77 -13.34
C THR A 204 9.96 -3.91 -11.89
N VAL A 205 10.72 -3.34 -10.96
CA VAL A 205 10.38 -3.25 -9.54
C VAL A 205 10.39 -1.78 -9.14
N CYS A 206 9.38 -1.35 -8.41
CA CYS A 206 9.30 0.02 -7.90
C CYS A 206 9.40 0.04 -6.38
N ILE A 207 10.27 0.91 -5.86
CA ILE A 207 10.29 1.32 -4.46
C ILE A 207 9.43 2.56 -4.33
N VAL A 208 8.42 2.52 -3.47
CA VAL A 208 7.51 3.63 -3.19
C VAL A 208 7.61 4.02 -1.73
N TYR A 209 7.82 5.30 -1.46
CA TYR A 209 7.97 5.84 -0.10
C TYR A 209 7.58 7.32 -0.04
N VAL A 210 7.28 7.84 1.15
CA VAL A 210 7.01 9.28 1.35
C VAL A 210 8.24 9.95 1.95
N GLU A 211 8.84 10.86 1.20
CA GLU A 211 9.97 11.68 1.63
C GLU A 211 9.59 12.56 2.84
N GLY A 212 10.47 12.61 3.83
CA GLY A 212 10.24 13.31 5.10
C GLY A 212 9.52 12.46 6.17
N ILE A 213 8.82 11.40 5.78
CA ILE A 213 8.19 10.44 6.72
C ILE A 213 9.04 9.17 6.82
N ALA A 214 9.42 8.58 5.68
CA ALA A 214 10.26 7.40 5.64
C ALA A 214 11.69 7.72 6.09
N LYS A 215 12.30 6.84 6.89
CA LYS A 215 13.70 6.99 7.31
C LYS A 215 14.62 6.83 6.09
N PRO A 216 15.53 7.78 5.79
CA PRO A 216 16.41 7.67 4.62
C PRO A 216 17.28 6.41 4.61
N THR A 217 17.71 5.96 5.79
CA THR A 217 18.50 4.73 5.95
C THR A 217 17.72 3.48 5.52
N LEU A 218 16.41 3.45 5.75
CA LEU A 218 15.54 2.33 5.36
C LEU A 218 15.40 2.27 3.83
N VAL A 219 15.27 3.43 3.18
CA VAL A 219 15.17 3.53 1.71
C VAL A 219 16.48 3.10 1.05
N GLU A 220 17.61 3.54 1.59
CA GLU A 220 18.93 3.13 1.09
C GLU A 220 19.16 1.63 1.27
N GLU A 221 18.79 1.06 2.41
CA GLU A 221 18.90 -0.39 2.64
C GLU A 221 18.03 -1.18 1.65
N ALA A 222 16.78 -0.76 1.43
CA ALA A 222 15.90 -1.40 0.44
C ALA A 222 16.51 -1.34 -0.97
N ARG A 223 17.04 -0.18 -1.36
CA ARG A 223 17.74 0.03 -2.64
C ARG A 223 18.96 -0.88 -2.78
N GLN A 224 19.78 -0.98 -1.74
CA GLN A 224 20.98 -1.82 -1.74
C GLN A 224 20.64 -3.31 -1.82
N ARG A 225 19.63 -3.78 -1.08
CA ARG A 225 19.19 -5.18 -1.13
C ARG A 225 18.67 -5.55 -2.51
N LEU A 226 17.78 -4.75 -3.07
CA LEU A 226 17.22 -5.00 -4.40
C LEU A 226 18.30 -5.04 -5.49
N ARG A 227 19.33 -4.20 -5.39
CA ARG A 227 20.47 -4.21 -6.34
C ARG A 227 21.38 -5.43 -6.22
N LYS A 228 21.45 -6.07 -5.04
CA LYS A 228 22.27 -7.28 -4.82
C LYS A 228 21.61 -8.54 -5.39
N ILE A 229 20.34 -8.48 -5.77
CA ILE A 229 19.62 -9.64 -6.27
C ILE A 229 20.12 -9.99 -7.67
N SER A 230 20.69 -11.18 -7.80
CA SER A 230 21.10 -11.78 -9.07
C SER A 230 20.39 -13.12 -9.21
N ILE A 231 19.31 -13.13 -9.99
CA ILE A 231 18.53 -14.33 -10.32
C ILE A 231 18.13 -14.30 -11.80
N ASP A 232 17.79 -15.45 -12.37
CA ASP A 232 17.42 -15.55 -13.79
C ASP A 232 16.15 -14.77 -14.14
N GLY A 233 15.14 -14.82 -13.26
CA GLY A 233 13.90 -14.06 -13.43
C GLY A 233 13.07 -13.93 -12.15
N VAL A 234 12.38 -12.79 -12.04
CA VAL A 234 11.42 -12.48 -10.96
C VAL A 234 10.02 -12.57 -11.53
N ASN A 235 9.22 -13.53 -11.05
CA ASN A 235 7.86 -13.80 -11.56
C ASN A 235 6.78 -13.57 -10.49
N ASP A 236 7.17 -13.46 -9.22
CA ASP A 236 6.26 -13.34 -8.08
C ASP A 236 6.95 -12.50 -7.01
N ILE A 237 6.17 -11.66 -6.31
CA ILE A 237 6.62 -10.87 -5.18
C ILE A 237 7.11 -11.74 -4.03
N ASN A 238 6.61 -12.99 -3.91
CA ASN A 238 7.07 -13.94 -2.90
C ASN A 238 8.53 -14.35 -3.08
N LYS A 239 9.02 -14.49 -4.32
CA LYS A 239 10.45 -14.71 -4.57
C LYS A 239 11.29 -13.52 -4.12
N LEU A 240 10.78 -12.32 -4.36
CA LEU A 240 11.45 -11.08 -3.95
C LEU A 240 11.50 -10.98 -2.42
N ARG A 241 10.43 -11.38 -1.74
CA ARG A 241 10.34 -11.46 -0.28
C ARG A 241 11.41 -12.35 0.33
N GLU A 242 11.61 -13.55 -0.20
CA GLU A 242 12.64 -14.48 0.30
C GLU A 242 14.07 -13.93 0.15
N LEU A 243 14.33 -13.19 -0.94
CA LEU A 243 15.65 -12.65 -1.25
C LEU A 243 16.00 -11.37 -0.46
N ILE A 244 14.99 -10.64 0.01
CA ILE A 244 15.16 -9.39 0.76
C ILE A 244 15.07 -9.60 2.28
N GLY A 245 14.45 -10.70 2.72
CA GLY A 245 14.21 -11.01 4.12
C GLY A 245 15.49 -10.98 4.97
N ASP A 246 15.42 -10.33 6.14
CA ASP A 246 16.53 -10.23 7.09
C ASP A 246 16.94 -11.57 7.69
N ALA A 247 15.96 -12.43 7.90
CA ALA A 247 16.11 -13.69 8.63
C ALA A 247 15.38 -14.79 7.84
N PRO A 248 16.04 -15.48 6.90
CA PRO A 248 15.39 -16.51 6.09
C PRO A 248 14.82 -17.67 6.92
N TYR A 249 15.33 -17.87 8.14
CA TYR A 249 14.89 -18.93 9.06
C TYR A 249 13.89 -18.46 10.12
N THR A 250 13.46 -17.18 10.09
CA THR A 250 12.45 -16.73 11.05
C THR A 250 11.08 -17.29 10.67
N LEU A 251 10.30 -17.71 11.67
CA LEU A 251 8.92 -18.14 11.47
C LEU A 251 7.99 -16.95 11.17
N PHE A 252 8.39 -15.73 11.58
CA PHE A 252 7.57 -14.53 11.43
C PHE A 252 8.13 -13.62 10.32
N PRO A 253 7.41 -13.46 9.20
CA PRO A 253 7.93 -12.69 8.07
C PRO A 253 8.20 -11.24 8.46
N THR A 254 9.35 -10.72 8.03
CA THR A 254 9.75 -9.31 8.23
C THR A 254 9.20 -8.37 7.14
N THR A 255 8.38 -8.91 6.25
CA THR A 255 7.68 -8.20 5.19
C THR A 255 6.19 -8.57 5.23
N GLU A 256 5.34 -7.67 4.77
CA GLU A 256 3.90 -7.87 4.74
C GLU A 256 3.42 -7.72 3.30
N GLU A 257 2.68 -8.70 2.80
CA GLU A 257 2.07 -8.64 1.47
C GLU A 257 0.62 -8.20 1.59
N THR A 258 0.16 -7.32 0.70
CA THR A 258 -1.24 -6.89 0.65
C THR A 258 -1.66 -6.53 -0.76
N GLU A 259 -2.90 -6.86 -1.10
CA GLU A 259 -3.55 -6.49 -2.36
C GLU A 259 -4.23 -5.11 -2.27
N ARG A 260 -4.27 -4.51 -1.07
CA ARG A 260 -5.10 -3.36 -0.75
C ARG A 260 -4.33 -2.02 -0.83
N PRO A 261 -4.67 -1.12 -1.77
CA PRO A 261 -3.99 0.17 -1.91
C PRO A 261 -4.19 1.10 -0.71
N ASP A 262 -5.33 1.00 -0.02
CA ASP A 262 -5.61 1.78 1.21
C ASP A 262 -4.69 1.37 2.37
N ARG A 263 -4.42 0.07 2.52
CA ARG A 263 -3.50 -0.45 3.53
C ARG A 263 -2.05 -0.02 3.26
N VAL A 264 -1.63 -0.04 2.00
CA VAL A 264 -0.31 0.47 1.57
C VAL A 264 -0.20 1.97 1.85
N THR A 265 -1.22 2.75 1.49
CA THR A 265 -1.27 4.20 1.75
C THR A 265 -1.08 4.50 3.24
N GLY A 266 -1.84 3.82 4.11
CA GLY A 266 -1.71 4.00 5.56
C GLY A 266 -0.31 3.63 6.08
N SER A 267 0.30 2.60 5.51
CA SER A 267 1.65 2.16 5.88
C SER A 267 2.74 3.13 5.41
N LEU A 268 2.61 3.69 4.21
CA LEU A 268 3.52 4.73 3.68
C LEU A 268 3.50 5.98 4.56
N LEU A 269 2.31 6.39 5.02
CA LEU A 269 2.14 7.52 5.94
C LEU A 269 2.65 7.24 7.36
N GLN A 270 2.87 5.98 7.72
CA GLN A 270 3.57 5.58 8.95
C GLN A 270 5.10 5.51 8.78
N GLY A 271 5.63 5.83 7.58
CA GLY A 271 7.06 5.84 7.29
C GLY A 271 7.63 4.49 6.85
N ARG A 272 6.77 3.53 6.50
CA ARG A 272 7.17 2.26 5.86
C ARG A 272 7.37 2.46 4.36
N ILE A 273 8.01 1.48 3.74
CA ILE A 273 8.31 1.45 2.31
C ILE A 273 7.45 0.38 1.65
N ALA A 274 6.95 0.68 0.46
CA ALA A 274 6.25 -0.25 -0.41
C ALA A 274 7.19 -0.68 -1.54
N ILE A 275 7.18 -1.97 -1.88
CA ILE A 275 7.90 -2.55 -3.01
C ILE A 275 6.86 -3.22 -3.89
N MET A 276 6.83 -2.82 -5.16
CA MET A 276 5.84 -3.26 -6.15
C MET A 276 6.56 -3.92 -7.31
N LEU A 277 6.02 -5.02 -7.82
CA LEU A 277 6.58 -5.79 -8.92
C LEU A 277 5.64 -5.72 -10.12
N ASP A 278 6.19 -5.53 -11.32
CA ASP A 278 5.41 -5.63 -12.56
C ASP A 278 4.97 -7.07 -12.81
N GLY A 279 3.66 -7.26 -13.04
CA GLY A 279 3.03 -8.58 -13.14
C GLY A 279 2.44 -9.13 -11.84
N ALA A 280 2.60 -8.47 -10.69
CA ALA A 280 2.06 -8.93 -9.41
C ALA A 280 0.82 -8.11 -8.99
N PRO A 281 -0.31 -8.75 -8.61
CA PRO A 281 -1.50 -8.08 -8.11
C PRO A 281 -1.43 -7.70 -6.62
N SER A 282 -0.23 -7.66 -6.05
CA SER A 282 0.02 -7.37 -4.64
C SER A 282 1.24 -6.48 -4.46
N CYS A 283 1.35 -5.88 -3.27
CA CYS A 283 2.44 -5.00 -2.87
C CYS A 283 3.08 -5.52 -1.58
N MET A 284 4.41 -5.42 -1.48
CA MET A 284 5.17 -5.84 -0.30
C MET A 284 5.58 -4.63 0.53
N MET A 285 5.20 -4.59 1.81
CA MET A 285 5.49 -3.54 2.77
C MET A 285 6.64 -3.92 3.72
N VAL A 286 7.58 -2.99 3.92
CA VAL A 286 8.79 -3.21 4.73
C VAL A 286 9.06 -1.99 5.64
N PRO A 287 9.47 -2.18 6.92
CA PRO A 287 9.54 -3.45 7.65
C PRO A 287 8.15 -3.87 8.16
N ALA A 288 7.90 -5.17 8.29
CA ALA A 288 6.73 -5.70 9.00
C ALA A 288 7.09 -6.09 10.44
N GLN A 289 6.07 -6.03 11.30
CA GLN A 289 6.11 -6.39 12.71
C GLN A 289 4.96 -7.34 12.98
N PHE A 290 5.13 -8.23 13.97
CA PHE A 290 4.13 -9.22 14.33
C PHE A 290 2.72 -8.63 14.55
N ILE A 291 2.64 -7.45 15.17
CA ILE A 291 1.37 -6.78 15.47
C ILE A 291 0.54 -6.44 14.22
N TYR A 292 1.19 -6.23 13.06
CA TYR A 292 0.48 -5.90 11.82
C TYR A 292 -0.30 -7.10 11.26
N PHE A 293 0.16 -8.33 11.53
CA PHE A 293 -0.57 -9.56 11.14
C PHE A 293 -1.80 -9.81 12.01
N LEU A 294 -1.85 -9.21 13.20
CA LEU A 294 -3.04 -9.20 14.07
C LEU A 294 -3.92 -7.97 13.84
N ALA A 295 -3.64 -7.14 12.84
CA ALA A 295 -4.43 -5.96 12.51
C ALA A 295 -5.08 -6.10 11.12
N SER A 296 -6.40 -5.89 11.05
CA SER A 296 -7.12 -5.83 9.77
C SER A 296 -7.17 -4.40 9.24
N ALA A 297 -7.28 -4.23 7.92
CA ALA A 297 -7.53 -2.91 7.33
C ALA A 297 -8.90 -2.34 7.77
N GLU A 298 -9.88 -3.20 8.01
CA GLU A 298 -11.20 -2.85 8.54
C GLU A 298 -11.15 -2.15 9.89
N ASP A 299 -10.17 -2.50 10.71
CA ASP A 299 -10.00 -1.95 12.06
C ASP A 299 -9.90 -0.41 12.02
N TYR A 300 -9.42 0.18 10.92
CA TYR A 300 -9.29 1.62 10.72
C TYR A 300 -10.60 2.31 10.28
N TYR A 301 -11.59 1.56 9.80
CA TYR A 301 -12.88 2.07 9.36
C TYR A 301 -13.97 1.96 10.43
N MET A 302 -13.69 1.25 11.53
CA MET A 302 -14.62 1.08 12.65
C MET A 302 -14.34 2.07 13.79
N ASN A 303 -15.36 2.29 14.63
CA ASN A 303 -15.22 3.09 15.84
C ASN A 303 -14.17 2.50 16.78
N TYR A 304 -13.32 3.36 17.36
CA TYR A 304 -12.17 2.93 18.17
C TYR A 304 -12.54 1.99 19.32
N SER A 305 -13.73 2.14 19.92
CA SER A 305 -14.20 1.30 21.02
C SER A 305 -14.46 -0.15 20.58
N LEU A 306 -15.10 -0.33 19.41
CA LEU A 306 -15.32 -1.64 18.81
C LEU A 306 -14.00 -2.23 18.30
N THR A 307 -13.19 -1.42 17.61
CA THR A 307 -11.87 -1.85 17.12
C THR A 307 -10.99 -2.37 18.24
N LEU A 308 -10.94 -1.68 19.38
CA LEU A 308 -10.15 -2.11 20.53
C LEU A 308 -10.63 -3.46 21.08
N PHE A 309 -11.95 -3.63 21.23
CA PHE A 309 -12.53 -4.88 21.69
C PHE A 309 -12.22 -6.04 20.74
N VAL A 310 -12.42 -5.85 19.44
CA VAL A 310 -12.13 -6.86 18.41
C VAL A 310 -10.63 -7.20 18.37
N ARG A 311 -9.74 -6.21 18.48
CA ARG A 311 -8.29 -6.44 18.55
C ARG A 311 -7.92 -7.27 19.77
N ILE A 312 -8.44 -6.95 20.94
CA ILE A 312 -8.19 -7.74 22.16
C ILE A 312 -8.69 -9.18 21.98
N LEU A 313 -9.90 -9.36 21.45
CA LEU A 313 -10.45 -10.68 21.17
C LEU A 313 -9.57 -11.47 20.20
N ARG A 314 -9.06 -10.83 19.14
CA ARG A 314 -8.14 -11.46 18.17
C ARG A 314 -6.82 -11.90 18.84
N HIS A 315 -6.30 -11.12 19.79
CA HIS A 315 -5.11 -11.50 20.56
C HIS A 315 -5.41 -12.68 21.49
N ILE A 316 -6.53 -12.63 22.22
CA ILE A 316 -6.94 -13.72 23.11
C ILE A 316 -7.14 -15.02 22.29
N ALA A 317 -7.82 -14.94 21.16
CA ALA A 317 -8.08 -16.07 20.28
C ALA A 317 -6.78 -16.65 19.69
N TYR A 318 -5.82 -15.79 19.31
CA TYR A 318 -4.50 -16.23 18.86
C TYR A 318 -3.72 -16.96 19.95
N TRP A 319 -3.65 -16.38 21.15
CA TRP A 319 -2.94 -17.02 22.26
C TRP A 319 -3.65 -18.29 22.74
N SER A 320 -4.98 -18.30 22.72
CA SER A 320 -5.74 -19.48 23.10
C SER A 320 -5.56 -20.60 22.08
N SER A 321 -5.61 -20.34 20.77
CA SER A 321 -5.40 -21.38 19.76
C SER A 321 -4.00 -21.99 19.83
N LEU A 322 -2.99 -21.19 20.18
CA LEU A 322 -1.61 -21.66 20.35
C LEU A 322 -1.42 -22.44 21.66
N LEU A 323 -1.97 -21.94 22.78
CA LEU A 323 -1.68 -22.47 24.12
C LEU A 323 -2.65 -23.57 24.57
N LEU A 324 -3.93 -23.54 24.17
CA LEU A 324 -4.96 -24.49 24.62
C LEU A 324 -4.59 -25.96 24.34
N PRO A 325 -4.11 -26.34 23.13
CA PRO A 325 -3.75 -27.73 22.86
C PRO A 325 -2.60 -28.21 23.76
N SER A 326 -1.59 -27.37 23.95
CA SER A 326 -0.46 -27.68 24.83
C SER A 326 -0.88 -27.78 26.31
N LEU A 327 -1.77 -26.89 26.76
CA LEU A 327 -2.33 -26.90 28.11
C LEU A 327 -3.19 -28.13 28.36
N TYR A 328 -4.00 -28.54 27.38
CA TYR A 328 -4.83 -29.75 27.45
C TYR A 328 -3.97 -30.99 27.71
N VAL A 329 -2.93 -31.18 26.90
CA VAL A 329 -2.00 -32.30 27.03
C VAL A 329 -1.27 -32.27 28.38
N ALA A 330 -0.83 -31.09 28.84
CA ALA A 330 -0.13 -30.92 30.10
C ALA A 330 -0.98 -31.25 31.33
N LEU A 331 -2.25 -30.82 31.33
CA LEU A 331 -3.19 -31.11 32.42
C LEU A 331 -3.54 -32.59 32.46
N LEU A 332 -3.83 -33.21 31.31
CA LEU A 332 -4.25 -34.62 31.28
C LEU A 332 -3.10 -35.60 31.55
N SER A 333 -1.87 -35.25 31.18
CA SER A 333 -0.71 -36.15 31.34
C SER A 333 0.07 -35.95 32.63
N TYR A 334 0.12 -34.73 33.18
CA TYR A 334 1.02 -34.41 34.30
C TYR A 334 0.35 -33.75 35.51
N ASN A 335 -0.71 -32.97 35.33
CA ASN A 335 -1.32 -32.17 36.40
C ASN A 335 -2.83 -32.43 36.54
N GLN A 336 -3.20 -33.71 36.67
CA GLN A 336 -4.60 -34.11 36.78
C GLN A 336 -5.29 -33.55 38.03
N ASP A 337 -4.52 -33.31 39.09
CA ASP A 337 -5.02 -32.75 40.37
C ASP A 337 -5.55 -31.31 40.25
N LEU A 338 -5.21 -30.59 39.18
CA LEU A 338 -5.72 -29.25 38.89
C LEU A 338 -7.11 -29.26 38.26
N MET A 339 -7.58 -30.42 37.77
CA MET A 339 -8.90 -30.55 37.18
C MET A 339 -9.97 -30.85 38.24
N PRO A 340 -11.14 -30.19 38.20
CA PRO A 340 -12.28 -30.58 39.02
C PRO A 340 -12.61 -32.06 38.79
N THR A 341 -12.80 -32.82 39.88
CA THR A 341 -13.04 -34.27 39.84
C THR A 341 -14.17 -34.68 38.89
N PRO A 342 -15.31 -33.96 38.79
CA PRO A 342 -16.35 -34.31 37.83
C PRO A 342 -15.89 -34.27 36.36
N LEU A 343 -15.03 -33.30 36.00
CA LEU A 343 -14.48 -33.17 34.65
C LEU A 343 -13.43 -34.25 34.36
N LEU A 344 -12.61 -34.59 35.35
CA LEU A 344 -11.62 -35.66 35.20
C LEU A 344 -12.30 -37.01 34.95
N VAL A 345 -13.37 -37.32 35.68
CA VAL A 345 -14.13 -38.56 35.51
C VAL A 345 -14.76 -38.65 34.12
N SER A 346 -15.31 -37.54 33.59
CA SER A 346 -15.87 -37.53 32.24
C SER A 346 -14.80 -37.73 31.16
N VAL A 347 -13.65 -37.05 31.29
CA VAL A 347 -12.56 -37.18 30.31
C VAL A 347 -11.98 -38.60 30.32
N VAL A 348 -11.72 -39.17 31.50
CA VAL A 348 -11.23 -40.56 31.61
C VAL A 348 -12.24 -41.55 31.04
N ALA A 349 -13.54 -41.31 31.21
CA ALA A 349 -14.57 -42.17 30.62
C ALA A 349 -14.59 -42.12 29.09
N GLN A 350 -14.35 -40.95 28.49
CA GLN A 350 -14.25 -40.79 27.02
C GLN A 350 -12.96 -41.38 26.46
N HIS A 351 -11.87 -41.33 27.23
CA HIS A 351 -10.58 -41.91 26.84
C HIS A 351 -10.48 -43.42 27.06
N ARG A 352 -11.51 -44.06 27.63
CA ARG A 352 -11.54 -45.52 27.81
C ARG A 352 -11.65 -46.23 26.47
N GLY A 353 -10.55 -46.86 26.05
CA GLY A 353 -10.48 -47.66 24.83
C GLY A 353 -9.56 -47.08 23.77
N ILE A 354 -8.99 -45.89 23.99
CA ILE A 354 -8.00 -45.29 23.10
C ILE A 354 -6.61 -45.82 23.48
N PRO A 355 -5.90 -46.53 22.60
CA PRO A 355 -4.61 -47.16 22.92
C PRO A 355 -3.41 -46.19 22.86
N PHE A 356 -3.64 -44.93 22.48
CA PHE A 356 -2.58 -43.94 22.26
C PHE A 356 -2.38 -43.03 23.47
N PRO A 357 -1.14 -42.61 23.78
CA PRO A 357 -0.89 -41.53 24.73
C PRO A 357 -1.50 -40.21 24.24
N THR A 358 -2.00 -39.39 25.17
CA THR A 358 -2.66 -38.10 24.87
C THR A 358 -1.83 -37.17 23.98
N ILE A 359 -0.48 -37.19 24.10
CA ILE A 359 0.41 -36.40 23.22
C ILE A 359 0.27 -36.84 21.76
N LEU A 360 0.28 -38.15 21.50
CA LEU A 360 0.23 -38.71 20.15
C LEU A 360 -1.15 -38.50 19.54
N GLU A 361 -2.21 -38.68 20.32
CA GLU A 361 -3.58 -38.36 19.93
C GLU A 361 -3.73 -36.88 19.54
N ALA A 362 -3.25 -35.95 20.37
CA ALA A 362 -3.32 -34.52 20.08
C ALA A 362 -2.54 -34.13 18.81
N LEU A 363 -1.38 -34.75 18.57
CA LEU A 363 -0.61 -34.55 17.34
C LEU A 363 -1.37 -35.07 16.11
N LEU A 364 -1.94 -36.28 16.18
CA LEU A 364 -2.73 -36.84 15.09
C LEU A 364 -3.98 -35.99 14.78
N MET A 365 -4.65 -35.50 15.83
CA MET A 365 -5.79 -34.60 15.69
C MET A 365 -5.39 -33.26 15.05
N MET A 366 -4.27 -32.66 15.47
CA MET A 366 -3.75 -31.44 14.84
C MET A 366 -3.40 -31.67 13.36
N CYS A 367 -2.75 -32.79 13.02
CA CYS A 367 -2.47 -33.16 11.63
C CYS A 367 -3.75 -33.34 10.81
N ALA A 368 -4.76 -34.01 11.36
CA ALA A 368 -6.06 -34.18 10.70
C ALA A 368 -6.75 -32.83 10.46
N PHE A 369 -6.69 -31.92 11.43
CA PHE A 369 -7.28 -30.58 11.31
C PHE A 369 -6.58 -29.73 10.24
N GLU A 370 -5.25 -29.75 10.18
CA GLU A 370 -4.49 -29.07 9.12
C GLU A 370 -4.72 -29.71 7.75
N ALA A 371 -4.84 -31.04 7.66
CA ALA A 371 -5.20 -31.71 6.41
C ALA A 371 -6.60 -31.30 5.91
N LEU A 372 -7.59 -31.22 6.80
CA LEU A 372 -8.94 -30.76 6.48
C LEU A 372 -8.95 -29.29 6.05
N ARG A 373 -8.17 -28.44 6.73
CA ARG A 373 -8.02 -27.02 6.40
C ARG A 373 -7.38 -26.81 5.03
N GLU A 374 -6.31 -27.54 4.72
CA GLU A 374 -5.62 -27.49 3.43
C GLU A 374 -6.47 -28.07 2.29
N ALA A 375 -7.25 -29.11 2.56
CA ALA A 375 -8.23 -29.62 1.61
C ALA A 375 -9.35 -28.58 1.38
N GLY A 376 -9.83 -27.94 2.45
CA GLY A 376 -10.89 -26.94 2.40
C GLY A 376 -10.48 -25.67 1.64
N SER A 377 -9.21 -25.24 1.73
CA SER A 377 -8.71 -24.04 1.05
C SER A 377 -8.58 -24.21 -0.47
N ARG A 378 -8.39 -25.45 -0.94
CA ARG A 378 -8.25 -25.79 -2.37
C ARG A 378 -9.57 -26.12 -3.06
N LEU A 379 -10.64 -26.33 -2.30
CA LEU A 379 -11.98 -26.63 -2.83
C LEU A 379 -12.76 -25.34 -3.13
N PRO A 380 -13.66 -25.33 -4.14
CA PRO A 380 -14.56 -24.21 -4.38
C PRO A 380 -15.34 -23.82 -3.12
N ARG A 381 -15.59 -22.52 -2.91
CA ARG A 381 -16.21 -21.97 -1.67
C ARG A 381 -17.48 -22.72 -1.21
N ALA A 382 -18.28 -23.22 -2.16
CA ALA A 382 -19.52 -23.94 -1.86
C ALA A 382 -19.29 -25.32 -1.19
N VAL A 383 -18.15 -25.97 -1.47
CA VAL A 383 -17.80 -27.31 -0.95
C VAL A 383 -16.83 -27.20 0.23
N GLY A 384 -15.92 -26.22 0.23
CA GLY A 384 -14.95 -26.03 1.30
C GLY A 384 -15.58 -25.79 2.68
N GLN A 385 -16.69 -25.05 2.75
CA GLN A 385 -17.43 -24.86 4.01
C GLN A 385 -18.03 -26.17 4.53
N SER A 386 -18.59 -27.01 3.65
CA SER A 386 -19.16 -28.30 4.03
C SER A 386 -18.10 -29.26 4.55
N VAL A 387 -16.92 -29.32 3.93
CA VAL A 387 -15.81 -30.17 4.40
C VAL A 387 -15.31 -29.73 5.78
N SER A 388 -15.24 -28.43 6.05
CA SER A 388 -14.87 -27.91 7.37
C SER A 388 -15.90 -28.26 8.45
N ILE A 389 -17.20 -28.13 8.15
CA ILE A 389 -18.28 -28.48 9.08
C ILE A 389 -18.28 -29.99 9.37
N VAL A 390 -18.21 -30.81 8.31
CA VAL A 390 -18.21 -32.28 8.42
C VAL A 390 -16.96 -32.76 9.14
N GLY A 391 -15.79 -32.20 8.82
CA GLY A 391 -14.54 -32.53 9.50
C GLY A 391 -14.57 -32.21 10.99
N THR A 392 -15.11 -31.05 11.36
CA THR A 392 -15.25 -30.66 12.78
C THR A 392 -16.24 -31.56 13.53
N LEU A 393 -17.35 -31.92 12.89
CA LEU A 393 -18.34 -32.84 13.47
C LEU A 393 -17.76 -34.24 13.67
N ILE A 394 -17.10 -34.81 12.66
CA ILE A 394 -16.54 -36.16 12.74
C ILE A 394 -15.42 -36.24 13.80
N VAL A 395 -14.59 -35.20 13.91
CA VAL A 395 -13.53 -35.15 14.94
C VAL A 395 -14.10 -34.88 16.34
N GLY A 396 -15.24 -34.19 16.45
CA GLY A 396 -15.87 -33.89 17.73
C GLY A 396 -16.81 -34.98 18.26
N ASP A 397 -17.27 -35.89 17.39
CA ASP A 397 -18.16 -37.02 17.71
C ASP A 397 -17.39 -38.34 17.93
N ALA A 398 -16.13 -38.40 17.45
CA ALA A 398 -15.14 -39.44 17.77
C ALA A 398 -14.46 -39.16 19.11
#